data_AF-A0AAV9PZE8-F1
#
_entry.id   AF-A0AAV9PZE8-F1
#
_cell.length_a   1.000
_cell.length_b   1.000
_cell.length_c   1.000
_cell.angle_alpha   90.00
_cell.angle_beta   90.00
_cell.angle_gamma   90.00
#
_symmetry.space_group_name_H-M   'P 1'
#
loop_
_entity.id
_entity.type
_entity.pdbx_description
1 polymer ?
#
loop_
_entity_poly.entity_id
_entity_poly.type
_entity_poly.pdbx_seq_one_letter_code
_entity_poly.pdbx_strand_id
1 'polypeptide(L)'
;MSSSWTKFLPLPVLVAALGALYSNPSVIVPVLDKYAGRVADFQPAAAHLHHGPLNNDKCWINPVGQACEDVRIHEPSGEVFLACGYPETRNLFYPPLNRHDTVNAQSYREYFLKYDIKV
;
A
#
# COMPACT_ATOMS: atom_id res chain seq x y z
N MET A 1 -49.80 -3.67 44.05
CA MET A 1 -48.54 -4.35 43.63
C MET A 1 -48.13 -3.77 42.30
N SER A 2 -47.16 -2.83 42.28
CA SER A 2 -46.68 -2.20 41.05
C SER A 2 -45.65 -3.12 40.39
N SER A 3 -45.90 -3.49 39.14
CA SER A 3 -45.16 -4.47 38.36
C SER A 3 -43.72 -4.01 38.11
N SER A 4 -42.76 -4.67 38.75
CA SER A 4 -41.31 -4.45 38.60
C SER A 4 -40.76 -4.95 37.24
N TRP A 5 -41.58 -5.62 36.44
CA TRP A 5 -41.14 -6.31 35.22
C TRP A 5 -40.80 -5.38 34.05
N THR A 6 -41.35 -4.16 34.01
CA THR A 6 -41.07 -3.19 32.95
C THR A 6 -39.65 -2.62 32.98
N LYS A 7 -38.91 -2.79 34.08
CA LYS A 7 -37.53 -2.29 34.23
C LYS A 7 -36.44 -3.24 33.72
N PHE A 8 -36.76 -4.51 33.46
CA PHE A 8 -35.78 -5.55 33.08
C PHE A 8 -35.91 -6.05 31.63
N LEU A 9 -36.96 -5.67 30.91
CA LEU A 9 -37.13 -5.96 29.48
C LEU A 9 -36.21 -5.17 28.51
N PRO A 10 -35.76 -3.93 28.76
CA PRO A 10 -35.08 -3.16 27.72
C PRO A 10 -33.67 -3.70 27.43
N LEU A 11 -32.97 -4.24 28.43
CA LEU A 11 -31.62 -4.76 28.28
C LEU A 11 -31.53 -6.04 27.43
N PRO A 12 -32.32 -7.12 27.70
CA PRO A 12 -32.28 -8.32 26.86
C PRO A 12 -32.78 -8.06 25.44
N VAL A 13 -33.75 -7.14 25.26
CA VAL A 13 -34.21 -6.73 23.93
C VAL A 13 -33.12 -5.99 23.17
N LEU A 14 -32.38 -5.09 23.84
CA LEU A 14 -31.25 -4.40 23.23
C LEU A 14 -30.13 -5.37 22.85
N VAL A 15 -29.80 -6.34 23.72
CA VAL A 15 -28.79 -7.36 23.45
C VAL A 15 -29.21 -8.24 22.26
N ALA A 16 -30.47 -8.67 22.19
CA ALA A 16 -30.99 -9.43 21.06
C ALA A 16 -30.95 -8.63 19.75
N ALA A 17 -31.32 -7.34 19.80
CA ALA A 17 -31.27 -6.46 18.64
C ALA A 17 -29.84 -6.25 18.13
N LEU A 18 -28.88 -5.99 19.03
CA LEU A 18 -27.46 -5.86 18.69
C LEU A 18 -26.88 -7.18 18.15
N GLY A 19 -27.27 -8.32 18.72
CA GLY A 19 -26.88 -9.64 18.21
C GLY A 19 -27.43 -9.94 16.81
N ALA A 20 -28.68 -9.57 16.53
CA ALA A 20 -29.29 -9.71 15.21
C ALA A 20 -28.63 -8.80 14.15
N LEU A 21 -28.23 -7.59 14.55
CA LEU A 21 -27.50 -6.66 13.68
C LEU A 21 -26.06 -7.14 13.42
N TYR A 22 -25.37 -7.66 14.43
CA TYR A 22 -24.02 -8.20 14.29
C TYR A 22 -23.98 -9.47 13.42
N SER A 23 -24.99 -10.33 13.53
CA SER A 23 -25.11 -11.56 12.74
C SER A 23 -25.60 -11.34 11.30
N ASN A 24 -26.05 -10.14 10.94
CA ASN A 24 -26.45 -9.77 9.58
C ASN A 24 -25.57 -8.64 9.00
N PRO A 25 -24.36 -8.96 8.52
CA PRO A 25 -23.44 -8.00 7.92
C PRO A 25 -24.09 -7.21 6.77
N SER A 26 -24.98 -7.83 6.00
CA SER A 26 -25.68 -7.20 4.88
C SER A 26 -26.57 -6.01 5.27
N VAL A 27 -27.00 -5.93 6.53
CA VAL A 27 -27.85 -4.84 7.04
C VAL A 27 -27.03 -3.79 7.77
N ILE A 28 -26.07 -4.20 8.60
CA ILE A 28 -25.31 -3.26 9.43
C ILE A 28 -24.16 -2.59 8.66
N VAL A 29 -23.52 -3.29 7.72
CA VAL A 29 -22.36 -2.75 6.97
C VAL A 29 -22.74 -1.52 6.13
N PRO A 30 -23.84 -1.51 5.35
CA PRO A 30 -24.21 -0.31 4.58
C PRO A 30 -24.54 0.90 5.46
N VAL A 31 -25.11 0.67 6.64
CA VAL A 31 -25.44 1.73 7.61
C VAL A 31 -24.16 2.28 8.24
N LEU A 32 -23.24 1.41 8.66
CA LEU A 32 -21.95 1.83 9.19
C LEU A 32 -21.13 2.56 8.12
N ASP A 33 -21.08 2.05 6.89
CA ASP A 33 -20.37 2.71 5.77
C ASP A 33 -20.91 4.12 5.50
N LYS A 34 -22.23 4.31 5.59
CA LYS A 34 -22.89 5.59 5.34
C LYS A 34 -22.70 6.62 6.47
N TYR A 35 -22.70 6.18 7.73
CA TYR A 35 -22.77 7.09 8.88
C TYR A 35 -21.50 7.10 9.76
N ALA A 36 -20.79 5.99 9.88
CA ALA A 36 -19.53 5.90 10.60
C ALA A 36 -18.31 6.16 9.71
N GLY A 37 -18.52 6.20 8.38
CA GLY A 37 -17.46 6.35 7.38
C GLY A 37 -16.68 5.05 7.21
N ARG A 38 -16.17 4.81 6.00
CA ARG A 38 -15.27 3.68 5.76
C ARG A 38 -13.87 4.07 6.23
N VAL A 39 -13.22 3.21 7.01
CA VAL A 39 -11.74 3.22 7.21
C VAL A 39 -11.03 2.73 5.91
N ALA A 40 -11.62 3.03 4.76
CA ALA A 40 -11.18 2.59 3.45
C ALA A 40 -11.35 3.69 2.39
N ASP A 41 -11.40 4.96 2.79
CA ASP A 41 -10.85 6.02 1.94
C ASP A 41 -9.31 5.95 1.95
N PHE A 42 -8.77 4.73 1.79
CA PHE A 42 -7.48 4.58 1.13
C PHE A 42 -7.76 5.04 -0.30
N GLN A 43 -7.56 6.33 -0.57
CA GLN A 43 -7.48 6.81 -1.94
C GLN A 43 -6.42 5.94 -2.60
N PRO A 44 -6.78 4.99 -3.49
CA PRO A 44 -5.76 4.26 -4.20
C PRO A 44 -4.93 5.31 -4.92
N ALA A 45 -3.61 5.15 -4.94
CA ALA A 45 -2.70 6.05 -5.65
C ALA A 45 -3.03 5.99 -7.15
N ALA A 46 -4.08 6.71 -7.56
CA ALA A 46 -4.68 6.67 -8.88
C ALA A 46 -3.97 7.60 -9.87
N ALA A 47 -2.94 8.30 -9.40
CA ALA A 47 -2.08 9.17 -10.21
C ALA A 47 -1.49 8.47 -11.44
N HIS A 48 -1.46 7.13 -11.49
CA HIS A 48 -0.90 6.36 -12.59
C HIS A 48 -1.85 5.31 -13.20
N LEU A 49 -3.13 5.27 -12.78
CA LEU A 49 -4.06 4.17 -13.11
C LEU A 49 -4.42 4.07 -14.61
N HIS A 50 -4.09 5.11 -15.40
CA HIS A 50 -4.25 5.16 -16.85
C HIS A 50 -3.00 5.63 -17.60
N HIS A 51 -1.85 5.65 -16.94
CA HIS A 51 -0.60 5.98 -17.61
C HIS A 51 -0.17 4.78 -18.46
N GLY A 52 -0.21 4.96 -19.78
CA GLY A 52 0.39 4.02 -20.71
C GLY A 52 1.91 4.21 -20.79
N PRO A 53 2.61 3.26 -21.43
CA PRO A 53 3.99 3.46 -21.86
C PRO A 53 4.13 4.81 -22.61
N LEU A 54 4.99 5.70 -22.12
CA LEU A 54 5.29 6.98 -22.78
C LEU A 54 6.68 6.89 -23.43
N ASN A 55 6.74 6.89 -24.76
CA ASN A 55 7.97 6.90 -25.56
C ASN A 55 8.98 5.79 -25.18
N ASN A 56 8.51 4.64 -24.70
CA ASN A 56 9.37 3.54 -24.28
C ASN A 56 9.56 2.46 -25.37
N ASP A 57 9.17 2.76 -26.60
CA ASP A 57 9.19 1.83 -27.74
C ASP A 57 10.59 1.33 -28.09
N LYS A 58 11.62 2.07 -27.66
CA LYS A 58 13.04 1.73 -27.82
C LYS A 58 13.71 1.34 -26.49
N CYS A 59 12.96 1.28 -25.40
CA CYS A 59 13.50 0.85 -24.12
C CYS A 59 13.68 -0.67 -24.11
N TRP A 60 14.74 -1.11 -23.46
CA TRP A 60 14.98 -2.51 -23.16
C TRP A 60 15.23 -2.63 -21.65
N ILE A 61 14.97 -3.83 -21.11
CA ILE A 61 15.14 -4.09 -19.69
C ILE A 61 16.54 -4.69 -19.50
N ASN A 62 17.34 -4.08 -18.62
CA ASN A 62 18.56 -4.72 -18.14
C ASN A 62 18.21 -5.70 -17.02
N PRO A 63 18.27 -7.02 -17.24
CA PRO A 63 17.82 -8.00 -16.24
C PRO A 63 18.71 -8.04 -15.00
N VAL A 64 19.91 -7.46 -15.06
CA VAL A 64 20.82 -7.36 -13.92
C VAL A 64 20.32 -6.32 -12.91
N GLY A 65 19.69 -5.23 -13.38
CA GLY A 65 19.10 -4.21 -12.53
C GLY A 65 17.64 -4.51 -12.24
N GLN A 66 17.36 -5.09 -11.08
CA GLN A 66 16.00 -5.53 -10.76
C GLN A 66 15.12 -4.38 -10.25
N ALA A 67 15.58 -3.67 -9.21
CA ALA A 67 14.85 -2.52 -8.66
C ALA A 67 15.84 -1.42 -8.24
N CYS A 68 16.00 -0.40 -9.09
CA CYS A 68 16.98 0.67 -8.90
C CYS A 68 16.29 1.97 -8.46
N GLU A 69 16.83 2.64 -7.45
CA GLU A 69 16.34 3.98 -7.05
C GLU A 69 17.08 5.09 -7.77
N ASP A 70 18.40 4.97 -7.75
CA ASP A 70 19.29 6.10 -7.82
C ASP A 70 20.25 5.87 -8.97
N VAL A 71 20.39 6.89 -9.81
CA VAL A 71 21.17 6.82 -11.04
C VAL A 71 22.10 8.02 -11.11
N ARG A 72 23.39 7.76 -11.33
CA ARG A 72 24.41 8.78 -11.59
C ARG A 72 25.01 8.52 -12.96
N ILE A 73 24.90 9.51 -13.83
CA ILE A 73 25.44 9.47 -15.20
C ILE A 73 26.70 10.34 -15.21
N HIS A 74 27.84 9.75 -15.51
CA HIS A 74 29.07 10.47 -15.78
C HIS A 74 29.22 10.64 -17.29
N GLU A 75 28.72 11.76 -17.79
CA GLU A 75 28.65 12.07 -19.23
C GLU A 75 30.01 11.95 -19.95
N PRO A 76 31.13 12.45 -19.42
CA PRO A 76 32.41 12.41 -20.14
C PRO A 76 32.94 11.00 -20.45
N SER A 77 32.66 10.02 -19.58
CA SER A 77 33.06 8.61 -19.81
C SER A 77 31.92 7.75 -20.37
N GLY A 78 30.69 8.29 -20.44
CA GLY A 78 29.50 7.52 -20.79
C GLY A 78 29.18 6.41 -19.79
N GLU A 79 29.60 6.55 -18.54
CA GLU A 79 29.38 5.55 -17.49
C GLU A 79 28.15 5.90 -16.66
N VAL A 80 27.36 4.90 -16.32
CA VAL A 80 26.19 5.01 -15.44
C VAL A 80 26.40 4.13 -14.24
N PHE A 81 26.18 4.70 -13.07
CA PHE A 81 26.16 4.00 -11.81
C PHE A 81 24.73 3.96 -11.30
N LEU A 82 24.19 2.76 -11.10
CA LEU A 82 22.86 2.53 -10.57
C LEU A 82 22.96 1.90 -9.18
N ALA A 83 22.24 2.44 -8.21
CA ALA A 83 22.01 1.80 -6.93
C ALA A 83 20.74 0.94 -7.02
N CYS A 84 20.94 -0.38 -7.07
CA CYS A 84 19.88 -1.36 -7.28
C CYS A 84 19.76 -2.31 -6.09
N GLY A 85 18.59 -2.90 -5.93
CA GLY A 85 18.31 -3.94 -4.95
C GLY A 85 17.32 -4.96 -5.49
N TYR A 86 16.78 -5.77 -4.58
CA TYR A 86 15.76 -6.76 -4.89
C TYR A 86 14.35 -6.16 -4.76
N PRO A 87 13.41 -6.44 -5.69
CA PRO A 87 12.05 -5.93 -5.63
C PRO A 87 11.33 -6.26 -4.32
N GLU A 88 11.54 -7.48 -3.80
CA GLU A 88 10.92 -7.98 -2.57
C GLU A 88 11.28 -7.12 -1.37
N THR A 89 12.56 -6.72 -1.27
CA THR A 89 13.05 -5.89 -0.17
C THR A 89 12.80 -4.41 -0.40
N ARG A 90 12.74 -3.95 -1.66
CA ARG A 90 12.47 -2.54 -2.01
C ARG A 90 11.00 -2.15 -1.88
N ASN A 91 10.07 -3.10 -1.95
CA ASN A 91 8.65 -2.82 -1.78
C ASN A 91 8.32 -2.25 -0.38
N LEU A 92 9.15 -2.52 0.63
CA LEU A 92 9.02 -1.94 1.98
C LEU A 92 9.17 -0.41 1.98
N PHE A 93 10.00 0.10 1.07
CA PHE A 93 10.32 1.52 0.91
C PHE A 93 9.42 2.20 -0.13
N TYR A 94 8.43 1.50 -0.69
CA TYR A 94 7.46 2.07 -1.62
C TYR A 94 6.16 2.50 -0.89
N PRO A 95 5.59 3.68 -1.19
CA PRO A 95 6.14 4.76 -2.03
C PRO A 95 7.33 5.48 -1.36
N PRO A 96 8.25 6.05 -2.15
CA PRO A 96 9.57 6.53 -1.69
C PRO A 96 9.55 7.79 -0.80
N LEU A 97 8.39 8.35 -0.47
CA LEU A 97 8.32 9.52 0.41
C LEU A 97 8.33 9.11 1.89
N ASN A 98 9.44 9.44 2.57
CA ASN A 98 9.57 9.47 4.03
C ASN A 98 9.38 8.13 4.78
N ARG A 99 9.63 6.98 4.11
CA ARG A 99 9.70 5.67 4.78
C ARG A 99 11.14 5.33 5.15
N HIS A 100 11.50 5.64 6.40
CA HIS A 100 12.76 5.21 7.01
C HIS A 100 12.51 3.97 7.87
N ASP A 101 12.30 2.82 7.23
CA ASP A 101 12.17 1.55 7.96
C ASP A 101 13.55 0.95 8.25
N THR A 102 14.10 1.29 9.41
CA THR A 102 15.39 0.79 9.88
C THR A 102 15.30 -0.58 10.56
N VAL A 103 14.09 -1.09 10.80
CA VAL A 103 13.85 -2.33 11.55
C VAL A 103 13.79 -3.53 10.61
N ASN A 104 13.10 -3.40 9.47
CA ASN A 104 13.01 -4.46 8.46
C ASN A 104 14.19 -4.46 7.46
N ALA A 105 15.18 -3.59 7.64
CA ALA A 105 16.35 -3.46 6.78
C ALA A 105 17.35 -4.63 6.85
N GLN A 106 17.15 -5.63 7.73
CA GLN A 106 18.15 -6.69 7.94
C GLN A 106 18.33 -7.60 6.71
N SER A 107 17.26 -7.84 5.95
CA SER A 107 17.29 -8.56 4.67
C SER A 107 17.59 -7.65 3.47
N TYR A 108 17.64 -6.34 3.68
CA TYR A 108 17.89 -5.36 2.63
C TYR A 108 19.31 -5.52 2.08
N ARG A 109 19.41 -5.63 0.76
CA ARG A 109 20.68 -5.71 0.04
C ARG A 109 20.61 -4.79 -1.16
N GLU A 110 21.55 -3.87 -1.21
CA GLU A 110 21.83 -3.05 -2.39
C GLU A 110 23.12 -3.51 -3.04
N TYR A 111 23.19 -3.29 -4.34
CA TYR A 111 24.37 -3.49 -5.16
C TYR A 111 24.47 -2.35 -6.16
N PHE A 112 25.71 -2.02 -6.50
CA PHE A 112 25.99 -1.06 -7.56
C PHE A 112 26.10 -1.78 -8.89
N LEU A 113 25.39 -1.26 -9.88
CA LEU A 113 25.64 -1.59 -11.27
C LEU A 113 26.39 -0.46 -11.93
N LYS A 114 27.51 -0.81 -12.56
CA LYS A 114 28.15 0.04 -13.54
C LYS A 114 27.68 -0.40 -14.93
N TYR A 115 27.18 0.54 -15.71
CA TYR A 115 26.77 0.31 -17.09
C TYR A 115 27.49 1.32 -17.99
N ASP A 116 28.13 0.83 -19.04
CA ASP A 116 28.74 1.70 -20.04
C ASP A 116 27.72 1.95 -21.15
N ILE A 117 27.29 3.21 -21.33
CA ILE A 117 26.24 3.59 -22.31
C ILE A 117 26.67 3.33 -23.75
N LYS A 118 27.98 3.18 -24.00
CA LYS A 118 28.65 3.05 -25.31
C LYS A 118 27.67 2.93 -26.49
N VAL A 119 27.45 4.08 -27.11
CA VAL A 119 26.79 4.25 -28.40
C VAL A 119 27.62 3.60 -29.50
#